data_AF-A0A7W7Y834-F1
#
_entry.id   AF-A0A7W7Y834-F1
#
_cell.length_a   1.000
_cell.length_b   1.000
_cell.length_c   1.000
_cell.angle_alpha   90.00
_cell.angle_beta   90.00
_cell.angle_gamma   90.00
#
_symmetry.space_group_name_H-M   'P 1'
#
loop_
_entity.id
_entity.type
_entity.pdbx_description
1 polymer ?
#
loop_
_entity_poly.entity_id
_entity_poly.type
_entity_poly.pdbx_seq_one_letter_code
_entity_poly.pdbx_strand_id
1 'polypeptide(L)' 'MRQGANRWKAPTLKSCPECGTSVPGHVACPSCGYYRGRQVISKVAGES' A
#
# COMPACT_ATOMS: atom_id res chain seq x y z
N MET A 1 14.46 -3.42 32.01
CA MET A 1 13.68 -2.68 31.00
C MET A 1 12.42 -3.48 30.66
N ARG A 2 11.21 -2.90 30.80
CA ARG A 2 9.94 -3.63 30.58
C ARG A 2 9.63 -3.66 29.08
N GLN A 3 9.86 -4.80 28.43
CA GLN A 3 9.63 -5.00 26.99
C GLN A 3 8.15 -5.04 26.57
N GLY A 4 7.21 -4.99 27.53
CA GLY A 4 5.77 -5.15 27.28
C GLY A 4 5.14 -4.09 26.36
N ALA A 5 5.74 -2.91 26.24
CA ALA A 5 5.25 -1.83 25.37
C ALA A 5 5.66 -1.98 23.89
N ASN A 6 6.67 -2.80 23.57
CA ASN A 6 7.17 -2.98 22.20
C ASN A 6 6.44 -4.11 21.46
N ARG A 7 5.10 -4.05 21.44
CA ARG A 7 4.29 -5.00 20.67
C ARG A 7 4.03 -4.44 19.27
N TRP A 8 4.78 -4.93 18.29
CA TRP A 8 4.53 -4.64 16.88
C TRP A 8 3.16 -5.19 16.49
N LYS A 9 2.36 -4.36 15.82
CA LYS A 9 1.05 -4.74 15.26
C LYS A 9 1.18 -4.85 13.75
N ALA A 10 0.55 -5.88 13.18
CA ALA A 10 0.49 -6.01 11.74
C ALA A 10 -0.27 -4.81 11.13
N PRO A 11 0.21 -4.27 10.00
CA PRO A 11 -0.50 -3.21 9.31
C PRO A 11 -1.81 -3.74 8.75
N THR A 12 -2.87 -2.92 8.83
CA THR A 12 -4.15 -3.24 8.20
C THR A 12 -4.07 -2.96 6.71
N LEU A 13 -4.17 -4.02 5.92
CA LEU A 13 -4.24 -3.97 4.46
C LEU A 13 -5.68 -4.15 3.99
N LYS A 14 -6.01 -3.55 2.84
CA LYS A 14 -7.32 -3.60 2.21
C LYS A 14 -7.18 -3.97 0.74
N SER A 15 -8.18 -4.63 0.17
CA SER A 15 -8.12 -5.04 -1.23
C SER A 15 -8.28 -3.85 -2.17
N CYS A 16 -7.42 -3.77 -3.18
CA CYS A 16 -7.50 -2.76 -4.23
C CYS A 16 -8.72 -3.06 -5.14
N PRO A 17 -9.61 -2.10 -5.39
CA PRO A 17 -10.78 -2.32 -6.25
C PRO A 17 -10.41 -2.55 -7.73
N GLU A 18 -9.27 -2.04 -8.19
CA GLU A 18 -8.87 -2.11 -9.60
C GLU A 18 -8.14 -3.41 -9.96
N CYS A 19 -7.38 -3.99 -9.03
CA CYS A 19 -6.53 -5.16 -9.31
C CYS A 19 -6.61 -6.28 -8.27
N GLY A 20 -7.37 -6.09 -7.19
CA GLY A 20 -7.55 -7.09 -6.13
C GLY A 20 -6.38 -7.27 -5.16
N THR A 21 -5.24 -6.59 -5.34
CA THR A 21 -4.08 -6.75 -4.46
C THR A 21 -4.28 -6.13 -3.07
N SER A 22 -3.57 -6.62 -2.06
CA SER A 22 -3.59 -6.05 -0.71
C SER A 22 -2.79 -4.76 -0.67
N VAL A 23 -3.45 -3.64 -0.39
CA VAL A 23 -2.86 -2.30 -0.37
C VAL A 23 -3.08 -1.62 0.98
N PRO A 24 -2.16 -0.76 1.43
CA PRO A 24 -2.37 0.04 2.62
C PRO A 24 -3.49 1.09 2.43
N GLY A 25 -4.09 1.49 3.55
CA GLY A 25 -5.00 2.63 3.62
C GLY A 25 -4.33 3.91 3.10
N HIS A 26 -5.07 4.72 2.32
CA HIS A 26 -4.66 6.06 1.89
C HIS A 26 -3.39 6.16 1.02
N VAL A 27 -2.93 5.05 0.43
CA VAL A 27 -1.80 5.02 -0.50
C VAL A 27 -2.28 4.56 -1.89
N ALA A 28 -1.60 5.04 -2.93
CA ALA A 28 -1.77 4.50 -4.27
C ALA A 28 -1.38 3.02 -4.33
N CYS A 29 -2.09 2.21 -5.10
CA CYS A 29 -1.74 0.81 -5.25
C CYS A 29 -0.32 0.69 -5.86
N PRO A 30 0.65 0.06 -5.20
CA PRO A 30 2.00 -0.10 -5.75
C PRO A 30 2.04 -1.07 -6.93
N SER A 31 1.08 -1.99 -7.01
CA SER A 31 0.99 -2.95 -8.11
C SER A 31 0.44 -2.31 -9.39
N CYS A 32 -0.72 -1.65 -9.31
CA CYS A 32 -1.41 -1.09 -10.48
C CYS A 32 -1.29 0.43 -10.66
N GLY A 33 -0.85 1.17 -9.64
CA GLY A 33 -0.66 2.62 -9.72
C GLY A 33 -1.92 3.47 -9.56
N TYR A 34 -3.04 2.88 -9.16
CA TYR A 34 -4.32 3.58 -9.02
C TYR A 34 -4.58 4.04 -7.58
N TYR A 35 -5.15 5.23 -7.45
CA TYR A 35 -5.70 5.79 -6.21
C TYR A 35 -7.05 6.44 -6.49
N ARG A 36 -8.12 5.96 -5.83
CA ARG A 36 -9.49 6.48 -5.98
C ARG A 36 -9.97 6.57 -7.45
N GLY A 37 -9.70 5.52 -8.24
CA GLY A 37 -10.10 5.45 -9.65
C GLY A 37 -9.28 6.34 -10.60
N ARG A 38 -8.20 6.96 -10.12
CA ARG A 38 -7.26 7.71 -10.96
C ARG A 38 -5.92 7.00 -10.98
N GLN A 39 -5.34 6.84 -12.16
CA GLN A 39 -3.96 6.38 -12.29
C GLN A 39 -3.04 7.52 -11.85
N VAL A 40 -2.32 7.31 -10.75
CA VAL A 40 -1.40 8.30 -10.17
C VAL A 40 0.06 7.89 -10.34
N ILE A 41 0.32 6.60 -10.60
CA ILE A 41 1.63 6.09 -10.96
C ILE A 41 1.52 5.52 -12.37
N SER A 42 2.07 6.24 -13.34
CA SER A 42 2.41 5.69 -14.64
C SER A 42 3.71 4.89 -14.46
N LYS A 43 3.69 3.56 -14.61
CA LYS A 43 4.91 2.74 -14.59
C LYS A 43 5.74 2.98 -15.86
N VAL A 44 6.18 4.22 -16.07
CA VAL A 44 7.16 4.63 -17.06
C VAL A 44 8.25 5.43 -16.33
N ALA A 45 9.44 4.83 -16.30
CA ALA A 45 10.75 5.42 -15.98
C ALA A 45 11.13 5.76 -14.51
N GLY A 46 12.25 5.15 -14.09
CA GLY A 46 13.11 5.51 -12.95
C GLY A 46 12.94 4.57 -11.74
N GLU A 47 13.81 3.60 -11.43
CA GLU A 47 15.27 3.50 -11.60
C GLU A 47 15.72 2.01 -11.50
N SER A 48 16.93 1.71 -11.99
CA SER A 48 17.70 0.45 -11.86
C SER A 48 18.02 0.05 -10.42
#